data_AF-A0A397DEF1-F1
#
_entry.id   AF-A0A397DEF1-F1
#
_cell.length_a   1.000
_cell.length_b   1.000
_cell.length_c   1.000
_cell.angle_alpha   90.00
_cell.angle_beta   90.00
_cell.angle_gamma   90.00
#
_symmetry.space_group_name_H-M   'P 1'
#
loop_
_entity.id
_entity.type
_entity.pdbx_description
1 polymer ?
#
loop_
_entity_poly.entity_id
_entity_poly.type
_entity_poly.pdbx_seq_one_letter_code
_entity_poly.pdbx_strand_id
1 'polypeptide(L)'
;RAARVKQYTLAFLLRDHQGEKQVLLGMKKRGFGEGKWNGFGGKVEVTDKTIEDAAAREMTEEACVDVNGKDMERVGTLVFTFTDKPEVMVKPIQ
;
A
#
# COMPACT_ATOMS: atom_id res chain seq x y z
N ARG A 1 12.70 -18.57 -17.39
CA ARG A 1 12.97 -18.35 -15.94
C ARG A 1 11.68 -17.80 -15.35
N ALA A 2 11.08 -18.42 -14.33
CA ALA A 2 9.81 -17.94 -13.76
C ALA A 2 9.99 -16.52 -13.19
N ALA A 3 9.02 -15.63 -13.42
CA ALA A 3 9.06 -14.28 -12.89
C ALA A 3 8.98 -14.30 -11.36
N ARG A 4 9.80 -13.49 -10.68
CA ARG A 4 9.73 -13.38 -9.21
C ARG A 4 8.56 -12.45 -8.86
N VAL A 5 7.53 -13.01 -8.23
CA VAL A 5 6.41 -12.23 -7.71
C VAL A 5 6.78 -11.66 -6.34
N LYS A 6 6.62 -10.35 -6.18
CA LYS A 6 6.76 -9.66 -4.89
C LYS A 6 5.42 -9.04 -4.51
N GLN A 7 4.95 -9.34 -3.32
CA GLN A 7 3.67 -8.88 -2.80
C GLN A 7 3.87 -7.65 -1.91
N TYR A 8 3.03 -6.65 -2.12
CA TYR A 8 3.04 -5.37 -1.42
C TYR A 8 1.61 -4.96 -1.10
N THR A 9 1.45 -3.91 -0.30
CA THR A 9 0.16 -3.29 0.02
C THR A 9 0.08 -1.87 -0.56
N LEU A 10 -1.14 -1.35 -0.61
CA LEU A 10 -1.40 0.06 -0.89
C LEU A 10 -2.73 0.44 -0.24
N ALA A 11 -2.70 1.28 0.78
CA ALA A 11 -3.86 1.69 1.55
C ALA A 11 -4.15 3.19 1.40
N PHE A 12 -5.43 3.55 1.32
CA PHE A 12 -5.88 4.95 1.31
C PHE A 12 -6.83 5.24 2.46
N LEU A 13 -6.49 6.23 3.28
CA LEU A 13 -7.40 6.72 4.32
C LEU A 13 -8.32 7.79 3.74
N LEU A 14 -9.61 7.50 3.74
CA LEU A 14 -10.66 8.39 3.26
C LEU A 14 -11.41 8.97 4.46
N ARG A 15 -11.80 10.25 4.36
CA ARG A 15 -12.72 10.86 5.32
C ARG A 15 -13.67 11.83 4.64
N ASP A 16 -14.87 11.96 5.20
CA ASP A 16 -15.75 13.07 4.89
C ASP A 16 -15.46 14.21 5.88
N HIS A 17 -15.20 15.42 5.38
CA HIS A 17 -14.93 16.61 6.18
C HIS A 17 -15.71 17.80 5.62
N GLN A 18 -16.66 18.33 6.40
CA GLN A 18 -17.51 19.46 6.00
C GLN A 18 -18.26 19.24 4.67
N GLY A 19 -18.69 18.01 4.39
CA GLY A 19 -19.40 17.65 3.16
C GLY A 19 -18.48 17.32 1.98
N GLU A 20 -17.16 17.45 2.14
CA GLU A 20 -16.18 17.14 1.10
C GLU A 20 -15.45 15.82 1.40
N LYS A 21 -15.23 15.02 0.36
CA LYS A 21 -14.41 13.79 0.44
C LYS A 21 -12.94 14.14 0.39
N GLN A 22 -12.18 13.67 1.37
CA GLN A 22 -10.74 13.87 1.45
C GLN A 22 -10.01 12.52 1.48
N VAL A 23 -8.82 12.48 0.89
CA VAL A 23 -7.91 11.34 0.92
C VAL A 23 -6.57 11.77 1.52
N LEU A 24 -6.04 10.96 2.42
CA LEU A 24 -4.69 11.16 2.94
C LEU A 24 -3.66 10.56 1.98
N LEU A 25 -2.67 11.36 1.60
CA LEU A 25 -1.55 10.93 0.77
C LEU A 25 -0.23 11.27 1.46
N GLY A 26 0.78 10.42 1.25
CA GLY A 26 2.15 10.64 1.68
C GLY A 26 3.05 11.01 0.50
N MET A 27 3.87 12.05 0.67
CA MET A 27 4.93 12.38 -0.29
C MET A 27 6.13 11.47 -0.03
N LYS A 28 6.52 10.69 -1.03
CA LYS A 28 7.70 9.83 -0.92
C LYS A 28 8.99 10.63 -0.88
N LYS A 29 9.71 10.54 0.24
CA LYS A 29 10.96 11.27 0.47
C LYS A 29 12.21 10.63 -0.15
N ARG A 30 12.20 9.32 -0.40
CA ARG A 30 13.36 8.56 -0.90
C ARG A 30 12.93 7.31 -1.65
N GLY A 31 13.82 6.78 -2.48
CA GLY A 31 13.67 5.45 -3.08
C GLY A 31 12.68 5.41 -4.26
N PHE A 32 12.02 4.27 -4.47
CA PHE A 32 11.14 4.10 -5.63
C PHE A 32 9.91 5.01 -5.56
N GLY A 33 9.81 5.93 -6.51
CA GLY A 33 8.73 6.91 -6.60
C GLY A 33 8.95 8.15 -5.74
N GLU A 34 10.20 8.46 -5.38
CA GLU A 34 10.58 9.73 -4.75
C GLU A 34 9.99 10.95 -5.46
N GLY A 35 9.53 11.92 -4.68
CA GLY A 35 8.89 13.15 -5.16
C GLY A 35 7.45 12.98 -5.65
N LYS A 36 6.85 11.79 -5.50
CA LYS A 36 5.44 11.54 -5.85
C LYS A 36 4.58 11.34 -4.61
N TRP A 37 3.35 11.85 -4.67
CA TRP A 37 2.29 11.54 -3.73
C TRP A 37 1.72 10.14 -3.99
N ASN A 38 1.43 9.39 -2.93
CA ASN A 38 0.79 8.08 -3.03
C ASN A 38 0.03 7.74 -1.74
N GLY A 39 -0.75 6.65 -1.77
CA GLY A 39 -1.19 5.97 -0.56
C GLY A 39 -0.03 5.28 0.17
N PHE A 40 -0.32 4.75 1.35
CA PHE A 40 0.66 4.16 2.26
C PHE A 40 0.78 2.66 2.02
N GLY A 41 1.96 2.09 2.18
CA GLY A 41 2.12 0.65 2.01
C GLY A 41 3.49 0.20 1.55
N GLY A 42 3.82 -1.03 1.93
CA GLY A 42 5.13 -1.62 1.75
C GLY A 42 5.04 -3.08 1.38
N LYS A 43 6.09 -3.84 1.68
CA LYS A 43 6.15 -5.27 1.36
C LYS A 43 5.34 -6.04 2.39
N VAL A 44 4.66 -7.10 1.94
CA VAL A 44 4.09 -8.06 2.88
C VAL A 44 5.23 -8.89 3.46
N GLU A 45 5.32 -8.95 4.79
CA GLU A 45 6.33 -9.70 5.53
C GLU A 45 5.82 -11.07 5.97
N VAL A 46 6.73 -11.97 6.32
CA VAL A 46 6.38 -13.33 6.79
C VAL A 46 5.68 -13.33 8.15
N THR A 47 5.85 -12.26 8.91
CA THR A 47 5.23 -12.03 10.23
C THR A 47 3.81 -11.49 10.12
N ASP A 48 3.43 -10.95 8.96
CA ASP A 48 2.08 -10.46 8.72
C ASP A 48 1.12 -11.65 8.58
N LYS A 49 0.04 -11.65 9.37
CA LYS A 49 -0.95 -12.75 9.35
C LYS A 49 -1.82 -12.70 8.09
N THR A 50 -2.13 -11.50 7.61
CA THR A 50 -2.94 -11.23 6.43
C THR A 50 -2.37 -10.04 5.64
N ILE A 51 -2.88 -9.81 4.43
CA ILE A 51 -2.47 -8.67 3.59
C ILE A 51 -2.95 -7.36 4.22
N GLU A 52 -4.13 -7.41 4.81
CA GLU A 52 -4.78 -6.31 5.50
C GLU A 52 -4.03 -5.94 6.78
N ASP A 53 -3.53 -6.94 7.54
CA ASP A 53 -2.65 -6.70 8.68
C ASP A 53 -1.31 -6.05 8.26
N ALA A 54 -0.75 -6.46 7.12
CA ALA A 54 0.44 -5.81 6.56
C ALA A 54 0.16 -4.35 6.16
N ALA A 55 -1.00 -4.08 5.56
CA ALA A 55 -1.41 -2.73 5.19
C ALA A 55 -1.64 -1.84 6.43
N ALA A 56 -2.23 -2.40 7.49
CA ALA A 56 -2.42 -1.71 8.77
C ALA A 56 -1.08 -1.36 9.43
N ARG A 57 -0.13 -2.31 9.46
CA ARG A 57 1.23 -2.06 9.96
C ARG A 57 1.91 -0.92 9.21
N GLU A 58 1.90 -0.96 7.88
CA GLU A 58 2.53 0.07 7.05
C GLU A 58 1.85 1.43 7.20
N MET A 59 0.53 1.48 7.41
CA MET A 59 -0.20 2.72 7.73
C MET A 59 0.32 3.35 9.04
N THR A 60 0.49 2.54 10.09
CA THR A 60 1.06 3.01 11.36
C THR A 60 2.50 3.49 11.16
N GLU A 61 3.34 2.73 10.45
CA GLU A 61 4.76 3.05 10.24
C GLU A 61 4.97 4.33 9.41
N GLU A 62 4.21 4.53 8.33
CA GLU A 62 4.42 5.64 7.39
C GLU A 62 3.57 6.88 7.69
N ALA A 63 2.39 6.72 8.29
CA ALA A 63 1.45 7.81 8.55
C ALA A 63 1.18 8.09 10.03
N CYS A 64 1.68 7.24 10.94
CA CYS A 64 1.36 7.30 12.38
C CYS A 64 -0.15 7.24 12.66
N VAL A 65 -0.90 6.47 11.87
CA VAL A 65 -2.33 6.24 12.03
C VAL A 65 -2.59 4.77 12.33
N ASP A 66 -3.16 4.49 13.49
CA ASP A 66 -3.48 3.12 13.90
C ASP A 66 -4.86 2.69 13.37
N VAL A 67 -4.86 1.58 12.65
CA VAL A 67 -6.04 0.91 12.09
C VAL A 67 -5.93 -0.60 12.31
N ASN A 68 -7.06 -1.32 12.28
CA ASN A 68 -7.06 -2.78 12.34
C ASN A 68 -7.20 -3.36 10.94
N GLY A 69 -6.46 -4.42 10.61
CA GLY A 69 -6.59 -5.11 9.32
C GLY A 69 -8.03 -5.57 9.03
N LYS A 70 -8.80 -5.96 10.06
CA LYS A 70 -10.21 -6.37 9.88
C LYS A 70 -11.13 -5.24 9.39
N ASP A 71 -10.74 -3.99 9.60
CA ASP A 71 -11.52 -2.80 9.25
C ASP A 71 -11.11 -2.25 7.87
N MET A 72 -10.14 -2.88 7.20
CA MET A 72 -9.73 -2.53 5.85
C MET A 72 -10.62 -3.17 4.79
N GLU A 73 -10.92 -2.41 3.75
CA GLU A 73 -11.76 -2.86 2.64
C GLU A 73 -10.89 -3.06 1.39
N ARG A 74 -10.86 -4.29 0.86
CA ARG A 74 -10.14 -4.53 -0.39
C ARG A 74 -10.91 -3.96 -1.58
N VAL A 75 -10.35 -2.93 -2.22
CA VAL A 75 -10.98 -2.26 -3.37
C VAL A 75 -10.41 -2.66 -4.73
N GLY A 76 -9.25 -3.33 -4.78
CA GLY A 76 -8.67 -3.72 -6.05
C GLY A 76 -7.31 -4.41 -5.97
N THR A 77 -6.67 -4.61 -7.12
CA THR A 77 -5.29 -5.14 -7.20
C THR A 77 -4.58 -4.56 -8.41
N LEU A 78 -3.43 -3.94 -8.19
CA LEU A 78 -2.54 -3.47 -9.24
C LEU A 78 -1.41 -4.46 -9.45
N VAL A 79 -1.18 -4.83 -10.71
CA VAL A 79 -0.06 -5.68 -11.12
C VAL A 79 0.89 -4.85 -11.96
N PHE A 80 2.10 -4.65 -11.44
CA PHE A 80 3.16 -3.93 -12.13
C PHE A 80 4.17 -4.91 -12.71
N THR A 81 4.48 -4.70 -13.98
CA THR A 81 5.59 -5.34 -14.67
C THR A 81 6.56 -4.26 -15.14
N PHE A 82 7.84 -4.59 -15.22
CA PHE A 82 8.89 -3.67 -15.61
C PHE A 82 9.61 -4.23 -16.83
N THR A 83 9.82 -3.40 -17.85
CA THR A 83 10.42 -3.84 -19.12
C THR A 83 11.85 -4.34 -18.97
N ASP A 84 12.56 -3.87 -17.97
CA ASP A 84 13.97 -4.15 -17.68
C ASP A 84 14.18 -5.20 -16.57
N LYS A 85 13.11 -5.68 -15.91
CA LYS A 85 13.22 -6.59 -14.76
C LYS A 85 12.22 -7.75 -14.87
N PRO A 86 12.65 -9.01 -14.63
CA PRO A 86 11.77 -10.17 -14.63
C PRO A 86 10.93 -10.28 -13.33
N GLU A 87 10.70 -9.15 -12.64
CA GLU A 87 9.95 -9.10 -11.39
C GLU A 87 8.53 -8.60 -11.63
N VAL A 88 7.57 -9.23 -10.97
CA VAL A 88 6.16 -8.81 -10.97
C VAL A 88 5.83 -8.31 -9.58
N MET A 89 5.35 -7.07 -9.48
CA MET A 89 4.93 -6.48 -8.22
C MET A 89 3.40 -6.48 -8.16
N VAL A 90 2.83 -7.11 -7.14
CA VAL A 90 1.39 -7.18 -6.92
C VAL A 90 1.03 -6.34 -5.70
N LYS A 91 0.09 -5.42 -5.88
CA LYS A 91 -0.40 -4.51 -4.85
C LYS A 91 -1.91 -4.61 -4.70
N PRO A 92 -2.44 -5.43 -3.79
CA PRO A 92 -3.83 -5.30 -3.35
C PRO A 92 -4.02 -3.90 -2.75
N ILE A 93 -5.15 -3.28 -3.07
CA ILE A 93 -5.50 -1.96 -2.56
C ILE A 93 -6.48 -2.13 -1.41
N GLN A 94 -6.18 -1.50 -0.29
CA GLN A 94 -6.98 -1.38 0.93
C GLN A 94 -7.51 0.04 1.12
#